data_AF-A0A9D2TAI9-F1
#
_entry.id   AF-A0A9D2TAI9-F1
#
_cell.length_a   1.000
_cell.length_b   1.000
_cell.length_c   1.000
_cell.angle_alpha   90.00
_cell.angle_beta   90.00
_cell.angle_gamma   90.00
#
_symmetry.space_group_name_H-M   'P 1'
#
loop_
_entity.id
_entity.type
_entity.pdbx_description
1 polymer ?
#
loop_
_entity_poly.entity_id
_entity_poly.type
_entity_poly.pdbx_seq_one_letter_code
_entity_poly.pdbx_strand_id
1 'polypeptide(L)'
;MGKNDNKIFLYDEEDNEIELYVLEQTTLAGRNYLLAADSQDEDGVVMIMKEVKAEDDMVSYEFVEDDEELKIISGIFNELTDEFEVSL
;
A
#
# COMPACT_ATOMS: atom_id res chain seq x y z
N MET A 1 -14.65 14.90 7.62
CA MET A 1 -13.50 14.77 6.70
C MET A 1 -13.89 13.77 5.63
N GLY A 2 -13.81 14.15 4.35
CA GLY A 2 -14.17 13.27 3.25
C GLY A 2 -13.31 12.01 3.30
N LYS A 3 -13.93 10.84 3.19
CA LYS A 3 -13.20 9.59 2.98
C LYS A 3 -12.32 9.82 1.76
N ASN A 4 -11.01 9.74 1.91
CA ASN A 4 -10.14 9.75 0.74
C ASN A 4 -10.53 8.51 -0.08
N ASP A 5 -11.13 8.72 -1.24
CA ASP A 5 -11.58 7.70 -2.19
C ASP A 5 -10.38 7.05 -2.91
N ASN A 6 -9.26 6.85 -2.21
CA ASN A 6 -8.03 6.36 -2.78
C ASN A 6 -8.06 4.83 -2.83
N LYS A 7 -8.97 4.31 -3.65
CA LYS A 7 -9.09 2.88 -3.94
C LYS A 7 -8.29 2.53 -5.18
N ILE A 8 -7.69 1.35 -5.17
CA ILE A 8 -7.13 0.73 -6.36
C ILE A 8 -7.83 -0.59 -6.61
N PHE A 9 -7.94 -0.95 -7.88
CA PHE A 9 -8.37 -2.26 -8.33
C PHE A 9 -7.16 -2.98 -8.89
N LEU A 10 -6.84 -4.12 -8.31
CA LEU A 10 -5.79 -5.02 -8.78
C LEU A 10 -6.45 -6.28 -9.31
N TYR A 11 -5.80 -6.94 -10.26
CA TYR A 11 -6.20 -8.27 -10.71
C TYR A 11 -5.16 -9.25 -10.21
N ASP A 12 -5.60 -10.31 -9.52
CA ASP A 12 -4.72 -11.40 -9.12
C ASP A 12 -4.36 -12.30 -10.30
N GLU A 13 -3.57 -13.36 -10.04
CA GLU A 13 -3.15 -14.31 -11.08
C GLU A 13 -4.30 -15.11 -11.71
N GLU A 14 -5.48 -15.11 -11.10
CA GLU A 14 -6.69 -15.77 -11.59
C GLU A 14 -7.67 -14.78 -12.26
N ASP A 15 -7.23 -13.55 -12.57
CA ASP A 15 -8.04 -12.45 -13.11
C ASP A 15 -9.19 -12.02 -12.17
N ASN A 16 -9.11 -12.31 -10.87
CA ASN A 16 -10.08 -11.80 -9.91
C ASN A 16 -9.75 -10.36 -9.57
N GLU A 17 -10.77 -9.51 -9.61
CA GLU A 17 -10.66 -8.11 -9.18
C GLU A 17 -10.62 -8.02 -7.65
N ILE A 18 -9.56 -7.39 -7.14
CA ILE A 18 -9.34 -7.11 -5.73
C ILE A 18 -9.42 -5.59 -5.54
N GLU A 19 -10.35 -5.15 -4.69
CA GLU A 19 -10.45 -3.77 -4.25
C GLU A 19 -9.56 -3.56 -3.01
N LEU A 20 -8.66 -2.58 -3.06
CA LEU A 20 -7.84 -2.19 -1.92
C LEU A 20 -7.97 -0.69 -1.64
N TYR A 21 -7.92 -0.33 -0.37
CA TYR A 21 -7.87 1.04 0.13
C TYR A 21 -6.41 1.45 0.35
N VAL A 22 -5.92 2.42 -0.41
CA VAL A 22 -4.58 2.99 -0.23
C VAL A 22 -4.60 3.92 0.98
N LEU A 23 -3.87 3.54 2.01
CA LEU A 23 -3.67 4.32 3.23
C LEU A 23 -2.59 5.37 3.02
N GLU A 24 -1.44 4.95 2.49
CA GLU A 24 -0.29 5.83 2.22
C GLU A 24 0.54 5.33 1.02
N GLN A 25 1.35 6.23 0.45
CA GLN A 25 2.30 5.89 -0.61
C GLN A 25 3.66 6.57 -0.38
N THR A 26 4.74 5.91 -0.77
CA THR A 26 6.10 6.48 -0.68
C THR A 26 7.00 5.93 -1.78
N THR A 27 8.13 6.60 -2.01
CA THR A 27 9.16 6.16 -2.97
C THR A 27 10.48 5.95 -2.23
N LEU A 28 11.04 4.74 -2.32
CA LEU A 28 12.36 4.42 -1.79
C LEU A 28 13.25 3.90 -2.93
N ALA A 29 14.44 4.49 -3.07
CA ALA A 29 15.43 4.10 -4.08
C ALA A 29 14.88 4.03 -5.53
N GLY A 30 13.91 4.89 -5.87
CA GLY A 30 13.28 4.93 -7.20
C GLY A 30 12.21 3.85 -7.42
N ARG A 31 11.78 3.15 -6.37
CA ARG A 31 10.68 2.21 -6.39
C ARG A 31 9.53 2.72 -5.54
N ASN A 32 8.31 2.64 -6.05
CA ASN A 32 7.12 3.07 -5.32
C ASN A 32 6.60 1.95 -4.42
N TYR A 33 6.06 2.32 -3.27
CA TYR A 33 5.46 1.42 -2.29
C TYR A 33 4.11 1.98 -1.87
N LEU A 34 3.16 1.08 -1.65
CA LEU A 34 1.82 1.39 -1.15
C LEU A 34 1.61 0.69 0.19
N LEU A 35 1.05 1.42 1.14
CA LEU A 35 0.39 0.85 2.30
C LEU A 35 -1.10 0.78 1.96
N ALA A 36 -1.65 -0.43 1.92
CA ALA A 36 -3.04 -0.65 1.54
C ALA A 36 -3.76 -1.54 2.55
N ALA A 37 -5.09 -1.48 2.57
CA ALA A 37 -5.94 -2.35 3.37
C ALA A 37 -7.06 -2.95 2.50
N ASP A 38 -7.49 -4.16 2.81
CA ASP A 38 -8.63 -4.82 2.15
C ASP A 38 -10.00 -4.29 2.62
N SER A 39 -10.03 -3.67 3.80
CA SER A 39 -11.22 -3.01 4.36
C SER A 39 -10.84 -1.71 5.07
N GLN A 40 -11.83 -0.82 5.24
CA GLN A 40 -11.71 0.36 6.11
C GLN A 40 -12.06 0.05 7.58
N ASP A 41 -12.51 -1.17 7.87
CA ASP A 41 -12.86 -1.61 9.22
C ASP A 41 -11.60 -1.86 10.06
N GLU A 42 -11.74 -1.80 11.39
CA GLU A 42 -10.64 -2.04 12.33
C GLU A 42 -10.04 -3.46 12.23
N ASP A 43 -10.81 -4.42 11.72
CA ASP A 43 -10.38 -5.80 11.49
C ASP A 43 -9.76 -6.02 10.10
N GLY A 44 -9.62 -4.96 9.30
CA GLY A 44 -9.01 -5.02 7.97
C GLY A 44 -7.54 -5.45 8.01
N VAL A 45 -7.11 -6.17 6.98
CA VAL A 45 -5.72 -6.60 6.80
C VAL A 45 -4.96 -5.51 6.06
N VAL A 46 -3.95 -4.96 6.74
CA VAL A 46 -3.01 -4.00 6.16
C VAL A 46 -1.84 -4.74 5.50
N MET A 47 -1.48 -4.31 4.30
CA MET A 47 -0.44 -4.90 3.47
C MET A 47 0.46 -3.81 2.89
N ILE A 48 1.75 -4.13 2.76
CA ILE A 48 2.73 -3.29 2.07
C ILE A 48 2.98 -3.92 0.71
N MET A 49 2.70 -3.15 -0.33
CA MET A 49 2.87 -3.54 -1.72
C MET A 49 3.98 -2.71 -2.37
N LYS A 50 4.66 -3.32 -3.33
CA LYS A 50 5.81 -2.78 -4.02
C LYS A 50 5.54 -2.72 -5.50
N GLU A 51 5.78 -1.54 -6.08
CA GLU A 51 5.69 -1.37 -7.52
C GLU A 51 6.72 -2.25 -8.23
N VAL A 52 6.20 -3.05 -9.15
CA VAL A 52 6.96 -3.80 -10.12
C VAL A 52 6.54 -3.35 -11.51
N LYS A 53 7.51 -3.24 -12.40
CA LYS A 53 7.26 -2.71 -13.74
C LYS A 53 6.66 -3.82 -14.60
N ALA A 54 5.46 -3.59 -15.13
CA ALA A 54 4.88 -4.46 -16.15
C ALA A 54 5.27 -4.00 -17.58
N GLU A 55 4.98 -4.85 -18.56
CA GLU A 55 5.08 -4.47 -19.98
C GLU A 55 3.95 -3.50 -20.36
N ASP A 56 4.14 -2.72 -21.43
CA ASP A 56 3.12 -1.84 -22.03
C ASP A 56 2.50 -0.75 -21.11
N ASP A 57 3.35 0.04 -20.42
CA ASP A 57 2.95 1.19 -19.58
C ASP A 57 1.98 0.86 -18.43
N MET A 58 1.74 -0.43 -18.16
CA MET A 58 1.02 -0.88 -16.97
C MET A 58 1.96 -0.93 -15.77
N VAL A 59 1.37 -0.75 -14.59
CA VAL A 59 2.06 -0.83 -13.30
C VAL A 59 1.47 -2.01 -12.55
N SER A 60 2.31 -2.93 -12.10
CA SER A 60 1.91 -4.02 -11.22
C SER A 60 2.44 -3.79 -9.80
N TYR A 61 1.79 -4.42 -8.84
CA TYR A 61 2.17 -4.37 -7.45
C TYR A 61 2.25 -5.78 -6.88
N GLU A 62 3.30 -6.04 -6.12
CA GLU A 62 3.52 -7.33 -5.45
C GLU A 62 3.67 -7.10 -3.94
N PHE A 63 3.34 -8.12 -3.14
CA PHE A 63 3.60 -8.08 -1.71
C PHE A 63 5.10 -8.00 -1.43
N VAL A 64 5.48 -7.21 -0.43
CA VAL A 64 6.86 -7.22 0.07
C VAL A 64 7.05 -8.47 0.94
N GLU A 65 7.74 -9.48 0.39
CA GLU A 65 8.05 -10.74 1.08
C GLU A 65 9.37 -10.70 1.86
N ASP A 66 10.29 -9.77 1.53
CA ASP A 66 11.58 -9.67 2.20
C ASP A 66 11.45 -8.96 3.56
N ASP A 67 11.83 -9.64 4.63
CA ASP A 67 11.70 -9.14 6.01
C ASP A 67 12.48 -7.84 6.27
N GLU A 68 13.65 -7.66 5.65
CA GLU A 68 14.47 -6.47 5.83
C GLU A 68 13.86 -5.27 5.09
N GLU A 69 13.42 -5.49 3.84
CA GLU A 69 12.65 -4.53 3.04
C GLU A 69 11.37 -4.12 3.78
N LEU A 70 10.61 -5.10 4.29
CA LEU A 70 9.38 -4.87 5.03
C LEU A 70 9.63 -4.02 6.26
N LYS A 71 10.67 -4.32 7.05
CA LYS A 71 11.01 -3.56 8.25
C LYS A 71 11.36 -2.10 7.95
N ILE A 72 12.14 -1.86 6.89
CA ILE A 72 12.53 -0.51 6.46
C ILE A 72 11.30 0.27 6.02
N ILE A 73 10.50 -0.30 5.12
CA ILE A 73 9.33 0.37 4.55
C ILE A 73 8.24 0.57 5.59
N SER A 74 8.02 -0.39 6.49
CA SER A 74 7.11 -0.23 7.63
C SER A 74 7.52 0.92 8.54
N GLY A 75 8.83 1.09 8.77
CA GLY A 75 9.37 2.24 9.51
C GLY A 75 9.02 3.56 8.85
N ILE A 76 9.23 3.66 7.54
CA ILE A 76 8.89 4.86 6.75
C ILE A 76 7.39 5.13 6.80
N PHE A 77 6.54 4.11 6.62
CA PHE A 77 5.10 4.30 6.69
C PHE A 77 4.64 4.74 8.06
N ASN A 78 5.18 4.17 9.14
CA ASN A 78 4.86 4.63 10.50
C ASN A 78 5.18 6.12 10.68
N GLU A 79 6.36 6.57 10.22
CA GLU A 79 6.76 7.98 10.28
C GLU A 79 5.84 8.90 9.44
N LEU A 80 5.29 8.41 8.33
CA LEU A 80 4.36 9.15 7.48
C LEU A 80 2.94 9.18 8.07
N THR A 81 2.47 8.05 8.61
CA THR A 81 1.13 7.94 9.21
C THR A 81 0.95 8.76 10.48
N ASP A 82 2.05 9.15 11.13
CA ASP A 82 2.08 10.02 12.32
C ASP A 82 1.73 11.50 12.04
N GLU A 83 1.43 11.90 10.79
CA GLU A 83 0.90 13.26 10.47
C GLU A 83 -0.61 13.44 10.79
N PHE A 84 -1.27 12.47 11.43
CA PHE A 84 -2.59 12.66 12.05
C PHE A 84 -2.48 12.80 13.57
N GLU A 85 -2.82 13.99 14.08
CA GLU A 85 -2.80 14.34 15.51
C GLU A 85 -3.37 13.23 16.41
N VAL A 86 -2.49 12.59 17.19
CA VAL A 86 -2.90 12.01 18.48
C VAL A 86 -3.21 13.19 19.40
N SER A 87 -4.49 13.54 19.52
CA SER A 87 -4.94 14.45 20.56
C SER A 87 -4.67 13.82 21.93
N LEU A 88 -3.78 14.45 22.71
CA LEU A 88 -3.42 14.11 24.11
C LEU A 88 -4.62 14.01 25.05
#